data_AF-A0A508X7N5-F1
#
_entry.id   AF-A0A508X7N5-F1
#
_cell.length_a   1.000
_cell.length_b   1.000
_cell.length_c   1.000
_cell.angle_alpha   90.00
_cell.angle_beta   90.00
_cell.angle_gamma   90.00
#
_symmetry.space_group_name_H-M   'P 1'
#
loop_
_entity.id
_entity.type
_entity.pdbx_description
1 polymer ?
#
loop_
_entity_poly.entity_id
_entity_poly.type
_entity_poly.pdbx_seq_one_letter_code
_entity_poly.pdbx_strand_id
1 'polypeptide(L)'
;MLLSFPQELYADFAILIDQFPQRGIQGGGIVEASDRDRELIAVMRQYFAMKAELESLKEQLEAAREAAGEAIGVFYDPRQNAEHAADLQRSHRLRGEMAWLMQRAEAWGRAASGTDEHDRSEGEPEPEEWQSFEKRADALFRA
;
A
#
# COMPACT_ATOMS: atom_id res chain seq x y z
N MET A 1 9.40 22.09 19.65
CA MET A 1 9.25 20.65 19.38
C MET A 1 8.96 20.49 17.90
N LEU A 2 9.96 20.07 17.13
CA LEU A 2 9.86 19.77 15.71
C LEU A 2 9.28 18.36 15.56
N LEU A 3 8.05 18.25 15.04
CA LEU A 3 7.53 16.96 14.58
C LEU A 3 8.14 16.70 13.20
N SER A 4 9.28 16.00 13.22
CA SER A 4 9.91 15.43 12.03
C SER A 4 9.03 14.29 11.54
N PHE A 5 8.35 14.48 10.41
CA PHE A 5 7.62 13.43 9.71
C PHE A 5 8.62 12.59 8.92
N PRO A 6 8.69 11.26 9.12
CA PRO A 6 9.63 10.41 8.39
C PRO A 6 9.13 10.24 6.94
N GLN A 7 9.99 10.57 5.98
CA GLN A 7 9.77 10.43 4.53
C GLN A 7 9.99 8.99 4.02
N GLU A 8 9.94 7.99 4.89
CA GLU A 8 10.35 6.62 4.54
C GLU A 8 9.23 5.70 4.04
N LEU A 9 8.02 6.22 3.80
CA LEU A 9 6.92 5.44 3.22
C LEU A 9 6.74 5.68 1.70
N TYR A 10 7.82 6.00 0.99
CA TYR A 10 7.75 6.31 -0.46
C TYR A 10 8.68 5.48 -1.36
N ALA A 11 9.42 4.50 -0.83
CA ALA A 11 10.28 3.64 -1.65
C ALA A 11 9.65 2.26 -2.01
N ASP A 12 8.69 1.76 -1.24
CA ASP A 12 8.29 0.34 -1.35
C ASP A 12 7.08 0.05 -2.26
N PHE A 13 6.34 1.06 -2.71
CA PHE A 13 5.14 0.82 -3.54
C PHE A 13 5.43 0.48 -5.01
N ALA A 14 6.68 0.68 -5.48
CA ALA A 14 7.07 0.33 -6.85
C ALA A 14 7.27 -1.18 -7.08
N ILE A 15 7.42 -1.97 -6.01
CA ILE A 15 7.69 -3.42 -6.12
C ILE A 15 6.38 -4.22 -6.27
N LEU A 16 5.23 -3.66 -5.90
CA LEU A 16 3.96 -4.41 -5.89
C LEU A 16 3.23 -4.45 -7.24
N ILE A 17 3.59 -3.58 -8.20
CA ILE A 17 2.87 -3.49 -9.49
C ILE A 17 3.49 -4.42 -10.56
N ASP A 18 4.73 -4.89 -10.39
CA ASP A 18 5.45 -5.66 -11.42
C ASP A 18 5.56 -7.17 -11.14
N GLN A 19 4.97 -7.66 -10.04
CA GLN A 19 4.98 -9.09 -9.66
C GLN A 19 3.69 -9.83 -9.98
N PHE A 20 2.95 -9.43 -11.03
CA PHE A 20 1.95 -10.30 -11.64
C PHE A 20 2.53 -10.93 -12.91
N PRO A 21 3.18 -12.11 -12.81
CA PRO A 21 3.42 -12.88 -14.02
C PRO A 21 2.05 -13.22 -14.62
N GLN A 22 1.84 -12.76 -15.86
CA GLN A 22 0.72 -13.13 -16.74
C GLN A 22 0.80 -14.64 -17.04
N ARG A 23 0.52 -15.48 -16.04
CA ARG A 23 0.36 -16.91 -16.22
C ARG A 23 -1.07 -17.12 -16.67
N GLY A 24 -1.23 -17.49 -17.95
CA GLY A 24 -2.52 -17.86 -18.51
C GLY A 24 -3.15 -18.97 -17.66
N ILE A 25 -4.23 -18.64 -16.96
CA ILE A 25 -5.08 -19.61 -16.29
C ILE A 25 -6.18 -19.99 -17.27
N GLN A 26 -5.94 -21.11 -17.95
CA GLN A 26 -6.96 -21.85 -18.67
C GLN A 26 -7.71 -22.70 -17.63
N GLY A 27 -8.94 -22.31 -17.31
CA GLY A 27 -9.78 -23.04 -16.36
C GLY A 27 -10.87 -22.15 -15.79
N GLY A 28 -12.06 -22.22 -16.38
CA GLY A 28 -13.24 -21.52 -15.92
C GLY A 28 -13.63 -21.95 -14.50
N GLY A 29 -13.57 -20.99 -13.59
CA GLY A 29 -14.28 -20.98 -12.33
C GLY A 29 -14.41 -19.52 -11.94
N ILE A 30 -15.63 -19.01 -11.86
CA ILE A 30 -15.86 -17.69 -11.27
C ILE A 30 -15.42 -17.87 -9.81
N VAL A 31 -14.20 -17.48 -9.46
CA VAL A 31 -13.76 -17.50 -8.07
C VAL A 31 -14.64 -16.44 -7.39
N GLU A 32 -15.72 -16.89 -6.77
CA GLU A 32 -16.57 -16.08 -5.91
C GLU A 32 -15.65 -15.49 -4.84
N ALA A 33 -15.35 -14.20 -4.97
CA ALA A 33 -14.56 -13.47 -3.99
C ALA A 33 -15.21 -13.67 -2.64
N SER A 34 -14.46 -14.19 -1.67
CA SER A 34 -14.97 -14.39 -0.31
C SER A 34 -15.48 -13.05 0.23
N ASP A 35 -16.43 -13.07 1.17
CA ASP A 35 -16.91 -11.82 1.80
C ASP A 35 -15.75 -10.96 2.33
N ARG A 36 -14.68 -11.64 2.76
CA ARG A 36 -13.42 -11.06 3.19
C ARG A 36 -12.68 -10.32 2.07
N ASP A 37 -12.61 -10.90 0.87
CA ASP A 37 -12.00 -10.27 -0.31
C ASP A 37 -12.84 -9.06 -0.77
N ARG A 38 -14.17 -9.17 -0.69
CA ARG A 38 -15.09 -8.06 -1.03
C ARG A 38 -14.89 -6.86 -0.11
N GLU A 39 -14.61 -7.09 1.18
CA GLU A 39 -14.29 -6.02 2.13
C GLU A 39 -12.97 -5.32 1.78
N LEU A 40 -11.91 -6.06 1.47
CA LEU A 40 -10.63 -5.48 1.04
C LEU A 40 -10.79 -4.67 -0.25
N ILE A 41 -11.51 -5.22 -1.23
CA ILE A 41 -11.80 -4.53 -2.50
C ILE A 41 -12.53 -3.21 -2.23
N ALA A 42 -13.49 -3.19 -1.32
CA ALA A 42 -14.21 -1.97 -0.94
C ALA A 42 -13.27 -0.93 -0.29
N VAL A 43 -12.41 -1.35 0.64
CA VAL A 43 -11.41 -0.49 1.28
C VAL A 43 -10.47 0.12 0.25
N MET A 44 -9.94 -0.69 -0.67
CA MET A 44 -9.01 -0.21 -1.70
C MET A 44 -9.69 0.75 -2.68
N ARG A 45 -10.94 0.49 -3.09
CA ARG A 45 -11.71 1.42 -3.93
C ARG A 45 -11.90 2.78 -3.25
N GLN A 46 -12.24 2.78 -1.96
CA GLN A 46 -12.41 4.01 -1.20
C GLN A 46 -11.09 4.78 -1.08
N TYR A 47 -9.99 4.07 -0.81
CA TYR A 47 -8.66 4.68 -0.74
C TYR A 47 -8.28 5.37 -2.05
N PHE A 48 -8.46 4.72 -3.19
CA PHE A 48 -8.12 5.32 -4.48
C PHE A 48 -9.01 6.51 -4.84
N ALA A 49 -10.30 6.45 -4.50
CA ALA A 49 -11.19 7.59 -4.69
C ALA A 49 -10.75 8.81 -3.86
N MET A 50 -10.43 8.60 -2.57
CA MET A 50 -9.90 9.65 -1.69
C MET A 50 -8.54 10.16 -2.14
N LYS A 51 -7.68 9.29 -2.67
CA LYS A 51 -6.38 9.68 -3.22
C LYS A 51 -6.55 10.61 -4.42
N ALA A 52 -7.43 10.28 -5.36
CA ALA A 52 -7.74 11.12 -6.51
C ALA A 52 -8.32 12.49 -6.09
N GLU A 53 -9.21 12.50 -5.10
CA GLU A 53 -9.76 13.74 -4.54
C GLU A 53 -8.65 14.60 -3.89
N LEU A 54 -7.76 13.99 -3.11
CA LEU A 54 -6.65 14.69 -2.47
C LEU A 54 -5.66 15.25 -3.49
N GLU A 55 -5.37 14.52 -4.57
CA GLU A 55 -4.51 14.99 -5.66
C GLU A 55 -5.14 16.19 -6.37
N SER A 56 -6.44 16.12 -6.70
CA SER A 56 -7.16 17.25 -7.30
C SER A 56 -7.19 18.49 -6.40
N LEU A 57 -7.41 18.32 -5.09
CA LEU A 57 -7.36 19.42 -4.13
C LEU A 57 -5.98 20.06 -4.04
N LYS A 58 -4.91 19.26 -4.07
CA LYS A 58 -3.53 19.78 -4.05
C LYS A 58 -3.25 20.63 -5.28
N GLU A 59 -3.65 20.17 -6.46
CA GLU A 59 -3.46 20.92 -7.71
C GLU A 59 -4.22 22.25 -7.69
N GLN A 60 -5.48 22.24 -7.23
CA GLN A 60 -6.29 23.46 -7.10
C GLN A 60 -5.68 24.46 -6.12
N LEU A 61 -5.23 23.98 -4.94
CA LEU A 61 -4.62 24.83 -3.92
C LEU A 61 -3.29 25.42 -4.40
N GLU A 62 -2.45 24.65 -5.09
CA GLU A 62 -1.19 25.18 -5.61
C GLU A 62 -1.42 26.18 -6.75
N ALA A 63 -2.37 25.92 -7.64
CA ALA A 63 -2.76 26.87 -8.67
C ALA A 63 -3.28 28.19 -8.08
N ALA A 64 -4.11 28.12 -7.03
CA ALA A 64 -4.60 29.30 -6.32
C ALA A 64 -3.47 30.06 -5.62
N ARG A 65 -2.53 29.34 -5.00
CA ARG A 65 -1.36 29.91 -4.33
C ARG A 65 -0.43 30.65 -5.30
N GLU A 66 -0.15 30.05 -6.46
CA GLU A 66 0.63 30.68 -7.52
C GLU A 66 -0.08 31.91 -8.11
N ALA A 67 -1.40 31.82 -8.32
CA ALA A 67 -2.20 32.96 -8.79
C ALA A 67 -2.21 34.13 -7.80
N ALA A 68 -2.24 33.84 -6.49
CA ALA A 68 -2.16 34.83 -5.43
C ALA A 68 -0.74 35.38 -5.21
N GLY A 69 0.29 34.69 -5.70
CA GLY A 69 1.70 35.06 -5.47
C GLY A 69 2.11 34.96 -4.00
N GLU A 70 1.37 34.21 -3.19
CA GLU A 70 1.60 34.13 -1.74
C GLU A 70 2.76 33.20 -1.38
N ALA A 71 3.41 33.48 -0.25
CA ALA A 71 4.38 32.55 0.33
C ALA A 71 3.66 31.29 0.84
N ILE A 72 4.27 30.12 0.63
CA ILE A 72 3.72 28.82 1.04
C ILE A 72 3.25 28.82 2.51
N GLY A 73 4.07 29.36 3.42
CA GLY A 73 3.75 29.39 4.85
C GLY A 73 2.55 30.26 5.23
N VAL A 74 2.18 31.24 4.39
CA VAL A 74 1.00 32.09 4.60
C VAL A 74 -0.22 31.44 3.98
N PHE A 75 -0.10 31.00 2.72
CA PHE A 75 -1.22 30.42 1.98
C PHE A 75 -1.76 29.14 2.64
N TYR A 76 -0.86 28.27 3.13
CA TYR A 76 -1.24 26.99 3.73
C TYR A 76 -1.53 27.08 5.24
N ASP A 77 -1.55 28.26 5.85
CA ASP A 77 -2.07 28.45 7.22
C ASP A 77 -3.58 28.75 7.15
N PRO A 78 -4.47 27.81 7.59
CA PRO A 78 -5.91 28.02 7.55
C PRO A 78 -6.40 29.21 8.40
N ARG A 79 -5.57 29.73 9.30
CA ARG A 79 -5.89 30.92 10.11
C ARG A 79 -5.63 32.22 9.36
N GLN A 80 -4.72 32.19 8.38
CA GLN A 80 -4.33 33.34 7.57
C GLN A 80 -5.05 33.32 6.21
N ASN A 81 -5.45 32.14 5.73
CA ASN A 81 -6.15 31.95 4.47
C ASN A 81 -7.58 31.44 4.71
N ALA A 82 -8.48 32.36 5.05
CA ALA A 82 -9.88 32.04 5.34
C ALA A 82 -10.65 31.53 4.09
N GLU A 83 -10.23 31.96 2.90
CA GLU A 83 -10.84 31.53 1.62
C GLU A 83 -10.63 30.03 1.39
N HIS A 84 -9.40 29.54 1.55
CA HIS A 84 -9.05 28.13 1.31
C HIS A 84 -9.02 27.28 2.59
N ALA A 85 -9.38 27.83 3.74
CA ALA A 85 -9.33 27.12 5.03
C ALA A 85 -10.11 25.79 5.03
N ALA A 86 -11.28 25.76 4.39
CA ALA A 86 -12.11 24.55 4.30
C ALA A 86 -11.43 23.45 3.47
N ASP A 87 -10.82 23.82 2.34
CA ASP A 87 -10.11 22.87 1.46
C ASP A 87 -8.82 22.36 2.10
N LEU A 88 -8.10 23.23 2.83
CA LEU A 88 -6.94 22.85 3.63
C LEU A 88 -7.33 21.82 4.71
N GLN A 89 -8.42 22.06 5.44
CA GLN A 89 -8.96 21.13 6.43
C GLN A 89 -9.41 19.80 5.79
N ARG A 90 -10.09 19.86 4.65
CA ARG A 90 -10.50 18.69 3.87
C ARG A 90 -9.30 17.86 3.45
N SER A 91 -8.24 18.49 2.94
CA SER A 91 -7.01 17.80 2.56
C SER A 91 -6.36 17.07 3.75
N HIS A 92 -6.35 17.69 4.93
CA HIS A 92 -5.84 17.09 6.15
C HIS A 92 -6.69 15.90 6.59
N ARG A 93 -8.01 16.03 6.54
CA ARG A 93 -8.96 14.96 6.86
C ARG A 93 -8.80 13.76 5.94
N LEU A 94 -8.73 13.98 4.62
CA LEU A 94 -8.55 12.92 3.62
C LEU A 94 -7.28 12.10 3.89
N ARG A 95 -6.17 12.76 4.25
CA ARG A 95 -4.92 12.05 4.62
C ARG A 95 -5.12 11.14 5.83
N GLY A 96 -5.85 11.60 6.85
CA GLY A 96 -6.18 10.79 8.02
C GLY A 96 -7.07 9.60 7.69
N GLU A 97 -8.11 9.80 6.88
CA GLU A 97 -9.01 8.74 6.44
C GLU A 97 -8.28 7.69 5.57
N MET A 98 -7.40 8.13 4.67
CA MET A 98 -6.54 7.24 3.89
C MET A 98 -5.61 6.41 4.77
N ALA A 99 -5.00 7.01 5.80
CA ALA A 99 -4.15 6.28 6.75
C ALA A 99 -4.95 5.24 7.56
N TRP A 100 -6.20 5.55 7.91
CA TRP A 100 -7.09 4.58 8.56
C TRP A 100 -7.46 3.42 7.63
N LEU A 101 -7.74 3.70 6.35
CA LEU A 101 -8.02 2.66 5.36
C LEU A 101 -6.83 1.72 5.14
N MET A 102 -5.60 2.24 5.12
CA MET A 102 -4.40 1.38 5.01
C MET A 102 -4.19 0.51 6.24
N GLN A 103 -4.39 1.05 7.45
CA GLN A 103 -4.35 0.22 8.67
C GLN A 103 -5.37 -0.92 8.63
N ARG A 104 -6.57 -0.66 8.10
CA ARG A 104 -7.60 -1.70 7.94
C ARG A 104 -7.20 -2.75 6.89
N ALA A 105 -6.61 -2.33 5.78
CA ALA A 105 -6.09 -3.23 4.75
C ALA A 105 -4.92 -4.09 5.26
N GLU A 106 -4.01 -3.52 6.05
CA GLU A 106 -2.91 -4.25 6.69
C GLU A 106 -3.42 -5.30 7.69
N ALA A 107 -4.41 -4.94 8.52
CA ALA A 107 -5.04 -5.87 9.45
C ALA A 107 -5.68 -7.06 8.71
N TRP A 108 -6.30 -6.80 7.56
CA TRP A 108 -6.82 -7.86 6.69
C TRP A 108 -5.72 -8.82 6.23
N GLY A 109 -4.57 -8.29 5.78
CA GLY A 109 -3.43 -9.10 5.30
C GLY A 109 -2.83 -9.96 6.40
N ARG A 110 -2.65 -9.40 7.60
CA ARG A 110 -2.13 -10.16 8.76
C ARG A 110 -3.03 -11.31 9.17
N ALA A 111 -4.34 -11.06 9.22
CA ALA A 111 -5.29 -12.11 9.58
C ALA A 111 -5.49 -13.16 8.46
N ALA A 112 -5.01 -12.93 7.23
CA ALA A 112 -5.03 -13.92 6.15
C ALA A 112 -3.74 -14.77 6.18
N SER A 113 -2.62 -14.17 6.60
CA SER A 113 -1.36 -14.88 6.84
C SER A 113 -1.40 -15.76 8.10
N GLY A 114 -2.13 -15.37 9.16
CA GLY A 114 -2.25 -16.17 10.39
C GLY A 114 -3.04 -17.48 10.24
N THR A 115 -3.77 -17.66 9.12
CA THR A 115 -4.44 -18.93 8.79
C THR A 115 -3.53 -19.93 8.08
N ASP A 116 -2.38 -19.49 7.57
CA ASP A 116 -1.42 -20.33 6.80
C ASP A 116 -0.39 -21.03 7.71
N GLU A 117 -0.19 -20.54 8.96
CA GLU A 117 0.70 -21.20 9.94
C GLU A 117 0.15 -22.52 10.48
N HIS A 118 -1.13 -22.82 10.28
CA HIS A 118 -1.73 -24.09 10.71
C HIS A 118 -1.70 -25.21 9.66
N ASP A 119 -1.23 -24.96 8.44
CA ASP A 119 -1.09 -25.97 7.37
C ASP A 119 0.38 -26.23 6.98
N ARG A 120 1.33 -25.97 7.90
CA ARG A 120 2.75 -26.28 7.69
C ARG A 120 3.34 -27.30 8.66
N SER A 121 2.49 -28.03 9.39
CA SER A 121 2.94 -29.12 10.26
C SER A 121 3.03 -30.50 9.57
N GLU A 122 2.77 -30.59 8.27
CA GLU A 122 3.01 -31.83 7.50
C GLU A 122 3.93 -31.56 6.31
N GLY A 123 5.24 -31.76 6.52
CA GLY A 123 6.22 -31.88 5.44
C GLY A 123 7.36 -30.86 5.46
N GLU A 124 8.15 -30.81 6.54
CA GLU A 124 9.55 -30.45 6.38
C GLU A 124 10.24 -31.57 5.58
N PRO A 125 10.92 -31.28 4.45
CA PRO A 125 11.77 -32.28 3.81
C PRO A 125 12.92 -32.62 4.75
N GLU A 126 13.02 -33.92 5.07
CA GLU A 126 14.07 -34.52 5.89
C GLU A 126 15.46 -33.92 5.54
N PRO A 127 16.31 -33.60 6.55
CA PRO A 127 17.62 -32.99 6.35
C PRO A 127 18.58 -33.79 5.45
N GLU A 128 18.27 -35.05 5.15
CA GLU A 128 19.03 -35.91 4.23
C GLU A 128 18.97 -35.46 2.75
N GLU A 129 17.88 -34.83 2.32
CA GLU A 129 17.70 -34.41 0.92
C GLU A 129 18.58 -33.20 0.58
N TRP A 130 18.72 -32.28 1.53
CA TRP A 130 19.60 -31.11 1.43
C TRP A 130 21.08 -31.51 1.34
N GLN A 131 21.50 -32.46 2.17
CA GLN A 131 22.85 -33.02 2.14
C GLN A 131 23.14 -33.75 0.81
N SER A 132 22.12 -34.39 0.24
CA SER A 132 22.23 -35.05 -1.07
C SER A 132 22.30 -34.06 -2.22
N PHE A 133 21.59 -32.94 -2.14
CA PHE A 133 21.68 -31.85 -3.13
C PHE A 133 23.07 -31.16 -3.08
N GLU A 134 23.57 -30.88 -1.88
CA GLU A 134 24.87 -30.21 -1.68
C GLU A 134 26.04 -31.06 -2.21
N LYS A 135 26.06 -32.38 -1.93
CA LYS A 135 27.06 -33.30 -2.51
C LYS A 135 27.02 -33.36 -4.04
N ARG A 136 25.84 -33.23 -4.64
CA ARG A 136 25.67 -33.22 -6.10
C ARG A 136 26.17 -31.91 -6.72
N ALA A 137 25.95 -30.78 -6.06
CA ALA A 137 26.46 -29.49 -6.50
C ALA A 137 27.99 -29.43 -6.41
N ASP A 138 28.58 -29.91 -5.31
CA ASP A 138 30.03 -29.92 -5.10
C ASP A 138 30.78 -30.81 -6.12
N ALA A 139 30.14 -31.88 -6.59
CA ALA A 139 30.68 -32.74 -7.66
C ALA A 139 30.62 -32.06 -9.04
N LEU A 140 29.67 -31.16 -9.26
CA LEU A 140 29.46 -30.48 -10.55
C LEU A 140 30.47 -29.34 -10.80
N PHE A 141 30.91 -28.67 -9.73
CA PHE A 141 31.81 -27.50 -9.82
C PHE A 141 33.31 -27.84 -9.61
N ARG A 142 33.67 -29.12 -9.52
CA ARG A 142 35.05 -29.57 -9.26
C ARG A 142 35.76 -30.24 -10.45
N ALA A 143 35.26 -30.05 -11.67
CA ALA A 143 35.91 -30.51 -12.91
C ALA A 143 36.88 -29.46 -13.47
#